data_AF-A0A0X3W761-F1
#
_entry.id   AF-A0A0X3W761-F1
#
_cell.length_a   1.000
_cell.length_b   1.000
_cell.length_c   1.000
_cell.angle_alpha   90.00
_cell.angle_beta   90.00
_cell.angle_gamma   90.00
#
_symmetry.space_group_name_H-M   'P 1'
#
loop_
_entity.id
_entity.type
_entity.pdbx_description
1 polymer ?
#
loop_
_entity_poly.entity_id
_entity_poly.type
_entity_poly.pdbx_seq_one_letter_code
_entity_poly.pdbx_strand_id
1 'polypeptide(L)'
;MRRVVVSPHPDDAVWSCGGMFGAWAAGPDALTVVTVFDGGPAAAVRRAEDAAALAAWPVRAVGLGFPDAVHREDRYPGPLSRRRAVHPDDAGTAEAVAAALAPYLREGDLLLLPLAGRTHVDHVIARSAAEHAAAGTAVQVAYYAEFPYRPPLPGGPGMEVTEHRADFSAWLRGALAYRSQVTEMFGGPLRFGRALAGHARTPAVWREHRLAAQDSAAAK
;
A
#
# COMPACT_ATOMS: atom_id res chain seq x y z
N MET A 1 9.01 15.87 7.78
CA MET A 1 9.05 15.14 6.50
C MET A 1 7.64 14.69 6.16
N ARG A 2 7.13 15.05 4.97
CA ARG A 2 5.82 14.61 4.49
C ARG A 2 5.91 13.15 4.03
N ARG A 3 4.84 12.39 4.23
CA ARG A 3 4.71 11.01 3.77
C ARG A 3 3.61 10.91 2.72
N VAL A 4 3.90 10.16 1.66
CA VAL A 4 2.91 9.75 0.66
C VAL A 4 2.86 8.23 0.71
N VAL A 5 1.71 7.65 1.06
CA VAL A 5 1.49 6.20 1.07
C VAL A 5 0.71 5.83 -0.17
N VAL A 6 1.26 4.94 -1.00
CA VAL A 6 0.57 4.41 -2.17
C VAL A 6 -0.20 3.17 -1.74
N SER A 7 -1.53 3.25 -1.79
CA SER A 7 -2.44 2.13 -1.56
C SER A 7 -2.81 1.52 -2.92
N PRO A 8 -2.53 0.24 -3.20
CA PRO A 8 -3.02 -0.40 -4.42
C PRO A 8 -4.54 -0.36 -4.50
N HIS A 9 -5.24 -0.82 -3.47
CA HIS A 9 -6.70 -0.81 -3.38
C HIS A 9 -7.23 -0.03 -2.17
N PRO A 10 -8.55 0.26 -2.13
CA PRO A 10 -9.21 0.81 -0.95
C PRO A 10 -9.23 -0.20 0.22
N ASP A 11 -8.20 -0.15 1.06
CA ASP A 11 -7.96 -0.91 2.29
C ASP A 11 -6.46 -1.03 2.61
N ASP A 12 -5.65 -1.36 1.60
CA ASP A 12 -4.27 -1.83 1.77
C ASP A 12 -3.39 -0.93 2.64
N ALA A 13 -3.44 0.39 2.42
CA ALA A 13 -2.65 1.34 3.20
C ALA A 13 -3.08 1.37 4.67
N VAL A 14 -4.39 1.38 4.96
CA VAL A 14 -4.88 1.35 6.35
C VAL A 14 -4.61 -0.01 6.98
N TRP A 15 -4.84 -1.09 6.24
CA TRP A 15 -4.61 -2.46 6.69
C TRP A 15 -3.13 -2.76 6.96
N SER A 16 -2.21 -2.16 6.21
CA SER A 16 -0.78 -2.41 6.33
C SER A 16 -0.04 -1.37 7.16
N CYS A 17 -0.53 -0.13 7.23
CA CYS A 17 0.18 1.01 7.84
C CYS A 17 -0.64 1.80 8.87
N GLY A 18 -1.93 1.51 9.06
CA GLY A 18 -2.84 2.32 9.88
C GLY A 18 -2.38 2.54 11.32
N GLY A 19 -1.61 1.59 11.89
CA GLY A 19 -1.02 1.73 13.22
C GLY A 19 0.03 2.83 13.35
N MET A 20 0.52 3.38 12.23
CA MET A 20 1.48 4.48 12.19
C MET A 20 0.85 5.83 11.85
N PHE A 21 -0.37 5.85 11.32
CA PHE A 21 -0.97 7.07 10.77
C PHE A 21 -1.08 8.20 11.80
N GLY A 22 -1.41 7.88 13.06
CA GLY A 22 -1.43 8.86 14.14
C GLY A 22 -0.06 9.50 14.41
N ALA A 23 1.03 8.73 14.31
CA ALA A 23 2.39 9.23 14.50
C ALA A 23 2.90 10.03 13.29
N TRP A 24 2.41 9.73 12.09
CA TRP A 24 2.82 10.38 10.85
C TRP A 24 2.04 11.64 10.53
N ALA A 25 0.78 11.73 10.95
CA ALA A 25 -0.11 12.84 10.68
C ALA A 25 0.09 14.01 11.68
N ALA A 26 1.36 14.40 11.91
CA ALA A 26 1.76 15.40 12.90
C ALA A 26 1.42 16.86 12.52
N GLY A 27 0.73 17.09 11.41
CA GLY A 27 0.30 18.40 10.94
C GLY A 27 -0.50 18.31 9.63
N PRO A 28 -1.06 19.43 9.15
CA PRO A 28 -1.77 19.49 7.88
C PRO A 28 -0.89 18.99 6.74
N ASP A 29 -1.46 18.16 5.86
CA ASP A 29 -0.76 17.54 4.73
C ASP A 29 0.49 16.72 5.09
N ALA A 30 0.75 16.40 6.36
CA ALA A 30 1.92 15.61 6.76
C ALA A 30 1.85 14.16 6.23
N LEU A 31 0.65 13.66 5.97
CA LEU A 31 0.39 12.33 5.44
C LEU A 31 -0.68 12.40 4.35
N THR A 32 -0.32 11.94 3.14
CA THR A 32 -1.24 11.71 2.02
C THR A 32 -1.31 10.21 1.74
N VAL A 33 -2.52 9.68 1.59
CA VAL A 33 -2.77 8.33 1.09
C VAL A 33 -3.31 8.45 -0.32
N VAL A 34 -2.61 7.85 -1.28
CA VAL A 34 -2.99 7.82 -2.69
C VAL A 34 -3.42 6.39 -3.05
N THR A 35 -4.70 6.19 -3.27
CA THR A 35 -5.29 4.91 -3.66
C THR A 35 -5.34 4.80 -5.18
N VAL A 36 -4.67 3.80 -5.74
CA VAL A 36 -4.46 3.67 -7.20
C VAL A 36 -5.69 3.08 -7.89
N PHE A 37 -6.07 1.87 -7.49
CA PHE A 37 -7.10 1.06 -8.14
C PHE A 37 -8.42 1.11 -7.38
N ASP A 38 -9.00 2.30 -7.29
CA ASP A 38 -10.31 2.57 -6.68
C ASP A 38 -11.40 2.87 -7.72
N GLY A 39 -11.20 2.40 -8.97
CA GLY A 39 -12.14 2.53 -10.09
C GLY A 39 -12.83 1.21 -10.46
N GLY A 40 -13.78 1.31 -11.39
CA GLY A 40 -14.56 0.17 -11.90
C GLY A 40 -15.96 0.00 -11.26
N PRO A 41 -16.70 -1.05 -11.67
CA PRO A 41 -17.97 -1.41 -11.07
C PRO A 41 -17.86 -1.59 -9.54
N ALA A 42 -18.88 -1.14 -8.80
CA ALA A 42 -18.95 -1.20 -7.33
C ALA A 42 -17.87 -0.40 -6.54
N ALA A 43 -16.97 0.33 -7.22
CA ALA A 43 -15.97 1.18 -6.59
C ALA A 43 -16.55 2.22 -5.60
N ALA A 44 -17.79 2.68 -5.82
CA ALA A 44 -18.44 3.65 -4.95
C ALA A 44 -18.53 3.19 -3.48
N VAL A 45 -18.85 1.92 -3.24
CA VAL A 45 -18.94 1.37 -1.88
C VAL A 45 -17.55 1.34 -1.24
N ARG A 46 -16.55 0.81 -1.96
CA ARG A 46 -15.18 0.73 -1.45
C ARG A 46 -14.55 2.10 -1.19
N ARG A 47 -14.80 3.09 -2.05
CA ARG A 47 -14.36 4.49 -1.83
C ARG A 47 -15.05 5.13 -0.62
N ALA A 48 -16.32 4.83 -0.38
CA ALA A 48 -17.01 5.32 0.81
C ALA A 48 -16.45 4.68 2.10
N GLU A 49 -16.14 3.39 2.08
CA GLU A 49 -15.47 2.71 3.19
C GLU A 49 -14.07 3.30 3.45
N ASP A 50 -13.29 3.56 2.39
CA ASP A 50 -11.95 4.15 2.49
C ASP A 50 -11.99 5.58 3.04
N ALA A 51 -12.89 6.42 2.55
CA ALA A 51 -13.10 7.76 3.08
C ALA A 51 -13.50 7.73 4.56
N ALA A 52 -14.39 6.80 4.96
CA ALA A 52 -14.79 6.64 6.35
C ALA A 52 -13.64 6.14 7.25
N ALA A 53 -12.79 5.24 6.75
CA ALA A 53 -11.62 4.75 7.46
C ALA A 53 -10.58 5.86 7.66
N LEU A 54 -10.23 6.56 6.59
CA LEU A 54 -9.19 7.59 6.58
C LEU A 54 -9.60 8.82 7.39
N ALA A 55 -10.90 9.12 7.53
CA ALA A 55 -11.42 10.19 8.38
C ALA A 55 -11.06 10.04 9.88
N ALA A 56 -10.58 8.87 10.32
CA ALA A 56 -10.10 8.67 11.68
C ALA A 56 -8.76 9.39 11.97
N TRP A 57 -8.08 9.89 10.95
CA TRP A 57 -6.80 10.59 11.06
C TRP A 57 -6.80 11.88 10.22
N PRO A 58 -5.95 12.88 10.55
CA PRO A 58 -5.80 14.09 9.75
C PRO A 58 -4.92 13.80 8.52
N VAL A 59 -5.42 12.95 7.62
CA VAL A 59 -4.75 12.51 6.39
C VAL A 59 -5.46 13.08 5.17
N ARG A 60 -4.69 13.37 4.13
CA ARG A 60 -5.24 13.68 2.82
C ARG A 60 -5.47 12.38 2.05
N ALA A 61 -6.72 12.07 1.73
CA ALA A 61 -7.08 10.93 0.89
C ALA A 61 -7.21 11.34 -0.58
N VAL A 62 -6.64 10.56 -1.48
CA VAL A 62 -6.68 10.78 -2.93
C VAL A 62 -6.96 9.44 -3.62
N GLY A 63 -7.97 9.40 -4.49
CA GLY A 63 -8.23 8.27 -5.39
C GLY A 63 -7.80 8.60 -6.82
N LEU A 64 -7.06 7.70 -7.48
CA LEU A 64 -6.61 7.89 -8.87
C LEU A 64 -7.61 7.36 -9.91
N GLY A 65 -8.55 6.51 -9.51
CA GLY A 65 -9.68 6.06 -10.32
C GLY A 65 -9.36 4.92 -11.30
N PHE A 66 -8.18 4.28 -11.21
CA PHE A 66 -7.84 3.18 -12.11
C PHE A 66 -8.71 1.94 -11.80
N PRO A 67 -9.13 1.18 -12.82
CA PRO A 67 -9.92 -0.03 -12.60
C PRO A 67 -9.07 -1.15 -11.98
N ASP A 68 -9.59 -1.81 -10.95
CA ASP A 68 -9.04 -3.05 -10.38
C ASP A 68 -8.80 -4.11 -11.49
N ALA A 69 -7.77 -4.96 -11.32
CA ALA A 69 -7.43 -6.01 -12.28
C ALA A 69 -8.61 -6.93 -12.64
N VAL A 70 -9.57 -7.13 -11.73
CA VAL A 70 -10.80 -7.89 -12.01
C VAL A 70 -11.67 -7.26 -13.10
N HIS A 71 -11.47 -5.98 -13.40
CA HIS A 71 -12.21 -5.22 -14.40
C HIS A 71 -11.39 -4.90 -15.66
N ARG A 72 -10.15 -5.37 -15.76
CA ARG A 72 -9.27 -5.13 -16.92
C ARG A 72 -9.34 -6.28 -17.93
N GLU A 73 -10.50 -6.40 -18.58
CA GLU A 73 -10.78 -7.32 -19.69
C GLU A 73 -10.41 -8.79 -19.37
N ASP A 74 -10.11 -9.60 -20.38
CA ASP A 74 -9.72 -11.01 -20.25
C ASP A 74 -8.25 -11.20 -19.83
N ARG A 75 -7.53 -10.12 -19.46
CA ARG A 75 -6.12 -10.18 -19.04
C ARG A 75 -5.93 -11.06 -17.80
N TYR A 76 -6.93 -11.05 -16.92
CA TYR A 76 -6.91 -11.81 -15.68
C TYR A 76 -8.20 -12.62 -15.47
N PRO A 77 -8.33 -13.79 -16.13
CA PRO A 77 -9.58 -14.56 -16.16
C PRO A 77 -10.01 -15.12 -14.79
N GLY A 78 -9.18 -15.02 -13.75
CA GLY A 78 -9.60 -15.41 -12.40
C GLY A 78 -8.64 -15.00 -11.29
N PRO A 79 -8.97 -15.32 -10.02
CA PRO A 79 -8.18 -14.91 -8.86
C PRO A 79 -6.73 -15.42 -8.88
N LEU A 80 -6.47 -16.58 -9.48
CA LEU A 80 -5.14 -17.16 -9.56
C LEU A 80 -4.24 -16.46 -10.58
N SER A 81 -4.78 -15.98 -11.70
CA SER A 81 -3.98 -15.26 -12.70
C SER A 81 -3.46 -13.94 -12.16
N ARG A 82 -4.26 -13.27 -11.31
CA ARG A 82 -3.91 -12.04 -10.60
C ARG A 82 -2.78 -12.18 -9.57
N ARG A 83 -2.22 -13.38 -9.37
CA ARG A 83 -1.09 -13.64 -8.47
C ARG A 83 0.12 -14.24 -9.17
N ARG A 84 0.09 -14.35 -10.51
CA ARG A 84 1.16 -14.98 -11.31
C ARG A 84 2.17 -13.96 -11.81
N ALA A 85 1.74 -13.10 -12.73
CA ALA A 85 2.57 -12.11 -13.38
C ALA A 85 1.68 -10.98 -13.90
N VAL A 86 2.24 -9.77 -13.98
CA VAL A 86 1.60 -8.63 -14.63
C VAL A 86 1.47 -8.95 -16.13
N HIS A 87 0.28 -8.74 -16.68
CA HIS A 87 0.02 -8.94 -18.10
C HIS A 87 0.76 -7.87 -18.93
N PRO A 88 1.37 -8.20 -20.09
CA PRO A 88 2.09 -7.22 -20.92
C PRO A 88 1.27 -5.97 -21.27
N ASP A 89 -0.03 -6.13 -21.53
CA ASP A 89 -0.94 -5.02 -21.85
C ASP A 89 -1.22 -4.06 -20.68
N ASP A 90 -0.76 -4.38 -19.46
CA ASP A 90 -0.75 -3.44 -18.34
C ASP A 90 0.47 -2.50 -18.34
N ALA A 91 1.37 -2.57 -19.32
CA ALA A 91 2.47 -1.60 -19.46
C ALA A 91 1.93 -0.15 -19.54
N GLY A 92 0.92 0.09 -20.38
CA GLY A 92 0.27 1.40 -20.47
C GLY A 92 -0.47 1.79 -19.18
N THR A 93 -0.99 0.82 -18.43
CA THR A 93 -1.58 1.05 -17.11
C THR A 93 -0.52 1.56 -16.13
N ALA A 94 0.66 0.94 -16.09
CA ALA A 94 1.75 1.34 -15.20
C ALA A 94 2.25 2.76 -15.50
N GLU A 95 2.44 3.10 -16.78
CA GLU A 95 2.84 4.44 -17.20
C GLU A 95 1.79 5.49 -16.82
N ALA A 96 0.51 5.20 -17.05
CA ALA A 96 -0.58 6.10 -16.69
C ALA A 96 -0.68 6.31 -15.16
N VAL A 97 -0.50 5.25 -14.37
CA VAL A 97 -0.46 5.36 -12.91
C VAL A 97 0.72 6.22 -12.45
N ALA A 98 1.91 6.04 -13.03
CA ALA A 98 3.09 6.84 -12.70
C ALA A 98 2.84 8.34 -12.97
N ALA A 99 2.29 8.65 -14.15
CA ALA A 99 1.94 10.01 -14.54
C ALA A 99 0.87 10.63 -13.62
N ALA A 100 -0.13 9.85 -13.21
CA ALA A 100 -1.19 10.31 -12.30
C ALA A 100 -0.69 10.49 -10.84
N LEU A 101 0.33 9.73 -10.42
CA LEU A 101 0.92 9.85 -9.09
C LEU A 101 1.87 11.04 -8.96
N ALA A 102 2.62 11.37 -10.02
CA ALA A 102 3.67 12.38 -10.01
C ALA A 102 3.27 13.73 -9.38
N PRO A 103 2.06 14.30 -9.60
CA PRO A 103 1.64 15.56 -8.99
C PRO A 103 1.55 15.57 -7.46
N TYR A 104 1.52 14.39 -6.81
CA TYR A 104 1.45 14.26 -5.36
C TYR A 104 2.83 14.14 -4.70
N LEU A 105 3.87 13.90 -5.49
CA LEU A 105 5.25 13.76 -5.04
C LEU A 105 5.95 15.12 -5.05
N ARG A 106 6.71 15.41 -3.99
CA ARG A 106 7.56 16.60 -3.88
C ARG A 106 8.93 16.21 -3.33
N GLU A 107 9.93 17.02 -3.65
CA GLU A 107 11.27 16.87 -3.08
C GLU A 107 11.24 16.80 -1.55
N GLY A 108 12.01 15.85 -0.99
CA GLY A 108 12.09 15.63 0.45
C GLY A 108 10.95 14.79 1.05
N ASP A 109 10.04 14.25 0.23
CA ASP A 109 9.04 13.28 0.69
C ASP A 109 9.64 11.93 1.03
N LEU A 110 8.94 11.20 1.90
CA LEU A 110 9.04 9.76 2.01
C LEU A 110 7.82 9.10 1.35
N LEU A 111 8.06 8.42 0.24
CA LEU A 111 7.10 7.61 -0.49
C LEU A 111 7.10 6.17 0.07
N LEU A 112 5.97 5.72 0.58
CA LEU A 112 5.76 4.37 1.12
C LEU A 112 4.98 3.51 0.14
N LEU A 113 5.59 2.40 -0.27
CA LEU A 113 5.07 1.49 -1.28
C LEU A 113 4.79 0.10 -0.69
N PRO A 114 3.86 -0.69 -1.24
CA PRO A 114 3.77 -2.11 -0.88
C PRO A 114 5.06 -2.83 -1.26
N LEU A 115 5.50 -3.80 -0.47
CA LEU A 115 6.62 -4.68 -0.84
C LEU A 115 6.36 -5.41 -2.16
N ALA A 116 5.12 -5.72 -2.48
CA ALA A 116 4.64 -6.28 -3.72
C ALA A 116 5.46 -7.47 -4.28
N GLY A 117 5.86 -8.40 -3.41
CA GLY A 117 6.66 -9.57 -3.79
C GLY A 117 5.81 -10.69 -4.42
N ARG A 118 5.26 -11.58 -3.60
CA ARG A 118 4.31 -12.64 -4.02
C ARG A 118 2.88 -12.23 -3.69
N THR A 119 2.36 -11.28 -4.43
CA THR A 119 1.08 -10.61 -4.12
C THR A 119 0.18 -10.49 -5.36
N HIS A 120 -0.83 -9.63 -5.28
CA HIS A 120 -1.71 -9.26 -6.37
C HIS A 120 -1.01 -8.41 -7.44
N VAL A 121 -1.34 -8.59 -8.72
CA VAL A 121 -0.76 -7.84 -9.85
C VAL A 121 -0.89 -6.32 -9.70
N ASP A 122 -2.00 -5.83 -9.16
CA ASP A 122 -2.18 -4.38 -8.91
C ASP A 122 -1.16 -3.81 -7.93
N HIS A 123 -0.74 -4.58 -6.92
CA HIS A 123 0.28 -4.13 -5.99
C HIS A 123 1.64 -4.03 -6.69
N VAL A 124 1.93 -4.98 -7.59
CA VAL A 124 3.15 -4.97 -8.40
C VAL A 124 3.15 -3.76 -9.35
N ILE A 125 2.02 -3.48 -10.00
CA ILE A 125 1.86 -2.32 -10.89
C ILE A 125 1.99 -1.03 -10.10
N ALA A 126 1.28 -0.88 -8.97
CA ALA A 126 1.34 0.31 -8.12
C ALA A 126 2.76 0.58 -7.61
N ARG A 127 3.45 -0.46 -7.14
CA ARG A 127 4.86 -0.36 -6.71
C ARG A 127 5.75 0.11 -7.86
N SER A 128 5.72 -0.60 -8.99
CA SER A 128 6.57 -0.31 -10.16
C SER A 128 6.33 1.10 -10.72
N ALA A 129 5.07 1.49 -10.87
CA ALA A 129 4.69 2.82 -11.33
C ALA A 129 5.16 3.92 -10.37
N ALA A 130 5.07 3.69 -9.07
CA ALA A 130 5.50 4.65 -8.07
C ALA A 130 7.03 4.75 -7.94
N GLU A 131 7.74 3.62 -8.05
CA GLU A 131 9.21 3.62 -8.17
C GLU A 131 9.65 4.40 -9.42
N HIS A 132 8.96 4.21 -10.55
CA HIS A 132 9.22 4.96 -11.78
C HIS A 132 8.95 6.46 -11.61
N ALA A 133 7.82 6.85 -10.99
CA ALA A 133 7.49 8.25 -10.74
C ALA A 133 8.48 8.95 -9.79
N ALA A 134 9.10 8.21 -8.87
CA ALA A 134 10.12 8.72 -7.96
C ALA A 134 11.54 8.72 -8.57
N ALA A 135 11.78 7.94 -9.64
CA ALA A 135 13.10 7.82 -10.26
C ALA A 135 13.62 9.17 -10.76
N GLY A 136 14.88 9.49 -10.44
CA GLY A 136 15.50 10.76 -10.81
C GLY A 136 15.02 11.98 -10.00
N THR A 137 14.18 11.77 -8.98
CA THR A 137 13.76 12.81 -8.03
C THR A 137 14.49 12.67 -6.69
N ALA A 138 14.35 13.68 -5.82
CA ALA A 138 14.84 13.63 -4.44
C ALA A 138 13.82 13.03 -3.44
N VAL A 139 12.83 12.28 -3.92
CA VAL A 139 11.87 11.53 -3.09
C VAL A 139 12.56 10.29 -2.53
N GLN A 140 12.46 10.09 -1.21
CA GLN A 140 12.94 8.86 -0.58
C GLN A 140 11.88 7.77 -0.73
N VAL A 141 12.30 6.55 -1.03
CA VAL A 141 11.40 5.39 -1.13
C VAL A 141 11.66 4.43 0.03
N ALA A 142 10.58 4.00 0.68
CA ALA A 142 10.56 2.85 1.57
C ALA A 142 9.32 1.99 1.31
N TYR A 143 9.30 0.78 1.86
CA TYR A 143 8.26 -0.20 1.62
C TYR A 143 7.63 -0.65 2.93
N TYR A 144 6.35 -1.02 2.87
CA TYR A 144 5.63 -1.61 3.99
C TYR A 144 5.37 -3.10 3.76
N ALA A 145 5.39 -3.85 4.86
CA ALA A 145 4.88 -5.20 4.90
C ALA A 145 3.37 -5.19 4.65
N GLU A 146 2.93 -5.81 3.55
CA GLU A 146 1.51 -5.88 3.21
C GLU A 146 0.74 -6.77 4.19
N PHE A 147 -0.52 -6.44 4.45
CA PHE A 147 -1.51 -7.29 5.10
C PHE A 147 -2.75 -7.38 4.20
N PRO A 148 -3.34 -8.57 3.97
CA PRO A 148 -3.06 -9.86 4.62
C PRO A 148 -2.05 -10.75 3.90
N TYR A 149 -1.43 -10.24 2.83
CA TYR A 149 -0.41 -10.97 2.11
C TYR A 149 0.79 -11.25 3.01
N ARG A 150 1.45 -12.40 2.83
CA ARG A 150 2.69 -12.67 3.56
C ARG A 150 3.83 -12.04 2.78
N PRO A 151 4.45 -10.95 3.27
CA PRO A 151 5.66 -10.43 2.64
C PRO A 151 6.76 -11.50 2.68
N PRO A 152 7.79 -11.40 1.83
CA PRO A 152 9.01 -12.18 2.00
C PRO A 152 9.53 -12.06 3.44
N LEU A 153 10.21 -13.10 3.95
CA LEU A 153 10.76 -13.06 5.29
C LEU A 153 11.66 -11.81 5.47
N PRO A 154 11.59 -11.11 6.61
CA PRO A 154 12.49 -9.99 6.92
C PRO A 154 13.96 -10.42 6.75
N GLY A 155 14.77 -9.60 6.08
CA GLY A 155 16.19 -9.90 5.84
C GLY A 155 16.48 -10.73 4.58
N GLY A 156 15.54 -10.81 3.62
CA GLY A 156 15.87 -11.24 2.26
C GLY A 156 16.98 -10.36 1.64
N PRO A 157 17.76 -10.87 0.66
CA PRO A 157 18.93 -10.15 0.14
C PRO A 157 18.55 -8.75 -0.36
N GLY A 158 19.23 -7.73 0.17
CA GLY A 158 19.11 -6.34 -0.28
C GLY A 158 18.05 -5.47 0.40
N MET A 159 17.40 -5.91 1.50
CA MET A 159 16.44 -5.10 2.25
C MET A 159 16.79 -4.99 3.74
N GLU A 160 16.90 -3.76 4.24
CA GLU A 160 16.97 -3.45 5.67
C GLU A 160 15.56 -3.31 6.24
N VAL A 161 15.36 -3.76 7.48
CA VAL A 161 14.06 -3.74 8.14
C VAL A 161 14.18 -3.02 9.48
N THR A 162 13.37 -1.99 9.67
CA THR A 162 13.23 -1.27 10.94
C THR A 162 11.85 -1.52 11.52
N GLU A 163 11.76 -1.94 12.78
CA GLU A 163 10.49 -2.08 13.48
C GLU A 163 10.14 -0.81 14.27
N HIS A 164 8.91 -0.34 14.12
CA HIS A 164 8.36 0.81 14.81
C HIS A 164 7.20 0.38 15.69
N ARG A 165 7.07 0.98 16.87
CA ARG A 165 5.89 0.76 17.72
C ARG A 165 4.64 1.32 17.02
N ALA A 166 3.59 0.51 16.95
CA ALA A 166 2.33 0.86 16.31
C ALA A 166 1.19 1.01 17.33
N ASP A 167 0.24 1.92 17.07
CA ASP A 167 -1.03 1.99 17.79
C ASP A 167 -2.01 0.96 17.22
N PHE A 168 -2.02 -0.23 17.82
CA PHE A 168 -2.93 -1.30 17.40
C PHE A 168 -4.40 -0.94 17.53
N SER A 169 -4.77 -0.12 18.52
CA SER A 169 -6.18 0.20 18.76
C SER A 169 -6.71 1.11 17.66
N ALA A 170 -5.93 2.12 17.26
CA ALA A 170 -6.26 2.95 16.10
C ALA A 170 -6.23 2.13 14.80
N TRP A 171 -5.22 1.28 14.63
CA TRP A 171 -5.08 0.41 13.46
C TRP A 171 -6.31 -0.47 13.25
N LEU A 172 -6.72 -1.21 14.29
CA LEU A 172 -7.86 -2.11 14.22
C LEU A 172 -9.17 -1.36 13.94
N ARG A 173 -9.39 -0.20 14.55
CA ARG A 173 -10.62 0.59 14.32
C ARG A 173 -10.75 1.05 12.87
N GLY A 174 -9.70 1.65 12.29
CA GLY A 174 -9.74 2.07 10.90
C GLY A 174 -9.82 0.89 9.94
N ALA A 175 -9.09 -0.19 10.23
CA ALA A 175 -9.09 -1.38 9.39
C ALA A 175 -10.46 -2.11 9.35
N LEU A 176 -11.25 -2.04 10.43
CA LEU A 176 -12.61 -2.59 10.48
C LEU A 176 -13.67 -1.76 9.73
N ALA A 177 -13.33 -0.55 9.27
CA ALA A 177 -14.26 0.26 8.47
C ALA A 177 -14.51 -0.31 7.06
N TYR A 178 -13.57 -1.11 6.54
CA TYR A 178 -13.68 -1.82 5.25
C TYR A 178 -14.56 -3.07 5.35
N ARG A 179 -15.84 -2.89 5.70
CA ARG A 179 -16.78 -3.97 6.06
C ARG A 179 -16.96 -4.99 4.95
N SER A 180 -17.02 -4.52 3.70
CA SER A 180 -17.13 -5.38 2.53
C SER A 180 -15.97 -6.38 2.47
N GLN A 181 -14.74 -5.89 2.56
CA GLN A 181 -13.51 -6.68 2.45
C GLN A 181 -13.24 -7.53 3.70
N VAL A 182 -13.54 -7.00 4.89
CA VAL A 182 -13.51 -7.76 6.16
C VAL A 182 -14.42 -8.98 6.09
N THR A 183 -15.61 -8.82 5.52
CA THR A 183 -16.58 -9.93 5.37
C THR A 183 -16.14 -10.91 4.29
N GLU A 184 -15.81 -10.40 3.10
CA GLU A 184 -15.45 -11.22 1.94
C GLU A 184 -14.20 -12.06 2.18
N MET A 185 -13.13 -11.46 2.72
CA MET A 185 -11.83 -12.12 2.83
C MET A 185 -11.65 -12.92 4.13
N PHE A 186 -12.31 -12.51 5.22
CA PHE A 186 -12.09 -13.11 6.54
C PHE A 186 -13.35 -13.74 7.14
N GLY A 187 -14.52 -13.53 6.55
CA GLY A 187 -15.79 -13.98 7.12
C GLY A 187 -16.24 -13.16 8.34
N GLY A 188 -15.71 -11.95 8.53
CA GLY A 188 -16.14 -11.02 9.56
C GLY A 188 -15.05 -10.52 10.53
N PRO A 189 -15.43 -9.58 11.43
CA PRO A 189 -14.49 -8.76 12.21
C PRO A 189 -13.63 -9.54 13.21
N LEU A 190 -14.15 -10.64 13.78
CA LEU A 190 -13.40 -11.45 14.75
C LEU A 190 -12.20 -12.16 14.13
N ARG A 191 -12.39 -12.76 12.94
CA ARG A 191 -11.32 -13.45 12.21
C ARG A 191 -10.32 -12.44 11.65
N PHE A 192 -10.81 -11.31 11.14
CA PHE A 192 -9.99 -10.18 10.72
C PHE A 192 -9.08 -9.68 11.85
N GLY A 193 -9.65 -9.34 13.02
CA GLY A 193 -8.90 -8.78 14.14
C GLY A 193 -7.81 -9.73 14.65
N ARG A 194 -8.08 -11.05 14.68
CA ARG A 194 -7.07 -12.07 15.01
C ARG A 194 -5.93 -12.11 13.99
N ALA A 195 -6.25 -12.02 12.70
CA ALA A 195 -5.24 -12.00 11.65
C ALA A 195 -4.37 -10.73 11.73
N LEU A 196 -5.00 -9.55 11.92
CA LEU A 196 -4.29 -8.29 12.06
C LEU A 196 -3.40 -8.27 13.31
N ALA A 197 -3.88 -8.81 14.44
CA ALA A 197 -3.07 -8.97 15.65
C ALA A 197 -1.85 -9.87 15.41
N GLY A 198 -2.01 -10.96 14.65
CA GLY A 198 -0.89 -11.83 14.27
C GLY A 198 0.14 -11.12 13.39
N HIS A 199 -0.30 -10.25 12.48
CA HIS A 199 0.59 -9.43 11.65
C HIS A 199 1.34 -8.37 12.48
N ALA A 200 0.61 -7.64 13.34
CA ALA A 200 1.15 -6.59 14.20
C ALA A 200 2.04 -7.12 15.33
N ARG A 201 1.88 -8.38 15.77
CA ARG A 201 2.52 -8.97 16.96
C ARG A 201 2.13 -8.28 18.28
N THR A 202 2.68 -8.78 19.39
CA THR A 202 2.50 -8.23 20.74
C THR A 202 3.87 -7.98 21.38
N PRO A 203 4.23 -6.73 21.74
CA PRO A 203 3.50 -5.49 21.46
C PRO A 203 3.39 -5.23 19.95
N ALA A 204 2.44 -4.38 19.55
CA ALA A 204 2.20 -4.11 18.15
C ALA A 204 3.35 -3.33 17.51
N VAL A 205 3.83 -3.85 16.38
CA VAL A 205 4.91 -3.29 15.57
C VAL A 205 4.48 -3.15 14.11
N TRP A 206 5.01 -2.12 13.46
CA TRP A 206 4.97 -1.92 12.03
C TRP A 206 6.39 -2.01 11.46
N ARG A 207 6.55 -2.55 10.25
CA ARG A 207 7.87 -2.77 9.63
C ARG A 207 8.07 -1.84 8.45
N GLU A 208 9.07 -0.97 8.57
CA GLU A 208 9.63 -0.22 7.44
C GLU A 208 10.70 -1.08 6.77
N HIS A 209 10.63 -1.20 5.45
CA HIS A 209 11.64 -1.85 4.65
C HIS A 209 12.32 -0.81 3.76
N ARG A 210 13.65 -0.83 3.70
CA ARG A 210 14.41 0.00 2.76
C ARG A 210 15.35 -0.88 1.95
N LEU A 211 15.59 -0.51 0.70
CA LEU A 211 16.67 -1.14 -0.05
C LEU A 211 17.98 -0.83 0.68
N ALA A 212 18.76 -1.88 0.95
CA ALA A 212 20.11 -1.70 1.47
C ALA A 212 20.90 -0.87 0.46
N ALA A 213 21.71 0.07 0.95
CA ALA A 213 22.63 0.79 0.08
C ALA A 213 23.48 -0.25 -0.66
N GLN A 214 23.44 -0.25 -1.99
CA GLN A 214 24.44 -0.99 -2.75
C GLN A 214 25.75 -0.25 -2.51
N ASP A 215 26.66 -0.84 -1.73
CA ASP A 215 28.04 -0.41 -1.72
C ASP A 215 28.49 -0.42 -3.19
N SER A 216 28.73 0.77 -3.74
CA SER A 216 29.38 0.97 -5.03
C SER A 216 30.84 0.51 -4.90
N ALA A 217 31.04 -0.79 -4.79
CA ALA A 217 32.30 -1.47 -4.65
C ALA A 217 32.38 -2.64 -5.63
N ALA A 218 32.29 -2.32 -6.93
CA ALA A 218 32.75 -3.19 -8.00
C ALA A 218 33.05 -2.37 -9.28
N ALA A 219 34.00 -1.43 -9.15
CA ALA A 219 34.81 -0.98 -10.28
C ALA A 219 36.27 -0.97 -9.78
N LYS A 220 36.92 -2.13 -9.91
CA LYS A 220 38.37 -2.25 -10.00
C LYS A 220 38.67 -3.07 -11.25
#